data_AF-A0A9E2VTH9-F1
#
_entry.id   AF-A0A9E2VTH9-F1
#
_cell.length_a   1.000
_cell.length_b   1.000
_cell.length_c   1.000
_cell.angle_alpha   90.00
_cell.angle_beta   90.00
_cell.angle_gamma   90.00
#
_symmetry.space_group_name_H-M   'P 1'
#
loop_
_entity.id
_entity.type
_entity.pdbx_description
1 polymer ?
#
loop_
_entity_poly.entity_id
_entity_poly.type
_entity_poly.pdbx_seq_one_letter_code
_entity_poly.pdbx_strand_id
1 'polypeptide(L)'
;EGQQGSFGSLVHRYSGDLPVRAMLDELLRVGAARKTRDGRIRLHARSYVPQQSATDKLQILGADTADLITTIAHNLDAEAIPRYQRKVMYDNVPVEAVEEFQRLSADQAQALLEHLDGWLSQRDRDVNPAVRGTGRKRVGVGVYYFEDEDPTSHQQSNPQDA
;
A
#
# COMPACT_ATOMS: atom_id res chain seq x y z
N GLU A 1 -11.45 14.85 -23.48
CA GLU A 1 -10.79 13.92 -24.42
C GLU A 1 -9.53 14.57 -24.97
N GLY A 2 -8.45 13.84 -25.15
CA GLY A 2 -7.18 14.38 -25.65
C GLY A 2 -6.13 13.28 -25.81
N GLN A 3 -5.36 13.30 -26.89
CA GLN A 3 -4.41 12.22 -27.25
C GLN A 3 -3.17 12.15 -26.33
N GLN A 4 -2.85 13.21 -25.59
CA GLN A 4 -1.73 13.25 -24.65
C GLN A 4 -2.17 13.86 -23.31
N GLY A 5 -1.86 13.18 -22.19
CA GLY A 5 -2.18 13.63 -20.84
C GLY A 5 -3.65 13.51 -20.40
N SER A 6 -4.52 12.85 -21.19
CA SER A 6 -5.91 12.63 -20.78
C SER A 6 -6.05 11.40 -19.90
N PHE A 7 -7.08 11.39 -19.04
CA PHE A 7 -7.46 10.22 -18.24
C PHE A 7 -7.68 8.98 -19.12
N GLY A 8 -8.29 9.14 -20.30
CA GLY A 8 -8.49 8.02 -21.25
C GLY A 8 -7.17 7.42 -21.76
N SER A 9 -6.16 8.27 -22.01
CA SER A 9 -4.82 7.80 -22.40
C SER A 9 -4.13 7.02 -21.27
N LEU A 10 -4.35 7.39 -20.01
CA LEU A 10 -3.85 6.65 -18.84
C LEU A 10 -4.53 5.30 -18.70
N VAL A 11 -5.86 5.24 -18.78
CA VAL A 11 -6.61 3.97 -18.68
C VAL A 11 -6.20 3.01 -19.78
N HIS A 12 -6.10 3.47 -21.03
CA HIS A 12 -5.69 2.60 -22.13
C HIS A 12 -4.27 2.04 -21.97
N ARG A 13 -3.37 2.80 -21.33
CA ARG A 13 -1.99 2.36 -21.09
C ARG A 13 -1.86 1.37 -19.92
N TYR A 14 -2.66 1.53 -18.87
CA TYR A 14 -2.44 0.82 -17.59
C TYR A 14 -3.56 -0.15 -17.19
N SER A 15 -4.70 -0.15 -17.86
CA SER A 15 -5.89 -0.93 -17.43
C SER A 15 -6.31 -2.03 -18.39
N GLY A 16 -5.54 -2.26 -19.47
CA GLY A 16 -5.88 -3.26 -20.50
C GLY A 16 -7.21 -2.94 -21.19
N ASP A 17 -8.11 -3.93 -21.26
CA ASP A 17 -9.41 -3.85 -21.96
C ASP A 17 -10.53 -3.18 -21.15
N LEU A 18 -10.26 -2.66 -19.95
CA LEU A 18 -11.28 -2.02 -19.15
C LEU A 18 -11.77 -0.71 -19.81
N PRO A 19 -13.09 -0.52 -20.00
CA PRO A 19 -13.62 0.73 -20.53
C PRO A 19 -13.26 1.93 -19.64
N VAL A 20 -12.87 3.04 -20.25
CA VAL A 20 -12.49 4.30 -19.55
C VAL A 20 -13.53 4.75 -18.54
N ARG A 21 -14.82 4.62 -18.87
CA ARG A 21 -15.91 4.96 -17.95
C ARG A 21 -15.96 4.03 -16.74
N ALA A 22 -15.84 2.72 -16.95
CA ALA A 22 -15.85 1.74 -15.86
C ALA A 22 -14.69 1.98 -14.88
N MET A 23 -13.48 2.26 -15.40
CA MET A 23 -12.33 2.62 -14.56
C MET A 23 -12.55 3.94 -13.81
N LEU A 24 -13.12 4.96 -14.48
CA LEU A 24 -13.43 6.23 -13.81
C LEU A 24 -14.46 6.06 -12.70
N ASP A 25 -15.54 5.32 -12.96
CA ASP A 25 -16.61 5.09 -12.02
C ASP A 25 -16.08 4.34 -10.79
N GLU A 26 -15.19 3.37 -10.99
CA GLU A 26 -14.53 2.66 -9.90
C GLU A 26 -13.61 3.57 -9.07
N LEU A 27 -12.77 4.40 -9.72
CA LEU A 27 -11.89 5.33 -9.02
C LEU A 27 -12.65 6.40 -8.24
N LEU A 28 -13.82 6.83 -8.72
CA LEU A 28 -14.71 7.72 -7.98
C LEU A 28 -15.39 6.98 -6.82
N ARG A 29 -15.87 5.75 -7.05
CA ARG A 29 -16.54 4.91 -6.04
C ARG A 29 -15.65 4.62 -4.84
N VAL A 30 -14.36 4.34 -5.09
CA VAL A 30 -13.37 4.04 -4.04
C VAL A 30 -12.69 5.29 -3.49
N GLY A 31 -13.08 6.48 -3.93
CA GLY A 31 -12.53 7.76 -3.46
C GLY A 31 -11.10 8.05 -3.91
N ALA A 32 -10.51 7.22 -4.78
CA ALA A 32 -9.15 7.41 -5.31
C ALA A 32 -9.07 8.63 -6.25
N ALA A 33 -10.16 8.97 -6.93
CA ALA A 33 -10.27 10.15 -7.78
C ALA A 33 -11.49 11.02 -7.40
N ARG A 34 -11.47 12.29 -7.81
CA ARG A 34 -12.61 13.20 -7.72
C ARG A 34 -12.79 14.01 -9.00
N LYS A 35 -14.04 14.30 -9.34
CA LYS A 35 -14.39 15.29 -10.38
C LYS A 35 -14.30 16.70 -9.80
N THR A 36 -13.57 17.59 -10.46
CA THR A 36 -13.53 19.01 -10.14
C THR A 36 -14.73 19.74 -10.75
N ARG A 37 -15.01 20.97 -10.28
CA ARG A 37 -16.17 21.77 -10.72
C ARG A 37 -16.16 22.08 -12.22
N ASP A 38 -14.99 22.09 -12.83
CA ASP A 38 -14.73 22.30 -14.26
C ASP A 38 -14.68 20.99 -15.07
N GLY A 39 -15.12 19.86 -14.49
CA GLY A 39 -15.26 18.58 -15.18
C GLY A 39 -13.95 17.80 -15.37
N ARG A 40 -12.83 18.26 -14.80
CA ARG A 40 -11.56 17.53 -14.81
C ARG A 40 -11.53 16.45 -13.72
N ILE A 41 -10.69 15.43 -13.91
CA ILE A 41 -10.46 14.38 -12.92
C ILE A 41 -9.16 14.68 -12.19
N ARG A 42 -9.20 14.72 -10.85
CA ARG A 42 -8.01 14.83 -9.99
C ARG A 42 -7.88 13.59 -9.13
N LEU A 43 -6.65 13.09 -9.01
CA LEU A 43 -6.30 12.09 -8.01
C LEU A 43 -6.53 12.67 -6.62
N HIS A 44 -7.23 11.94 -5.77
CA HIS A 44 -7.55 12.32 -4.40
C HIS A 44 -6.68 11.59 -3.37
N ALA A 45 -6.38 10.31 -3.60
CA ALA A 45 -5.49 9.51 -2.77
C ALA A 45 -4.28 9.06 -3.60
N ARG A 46 -3.07 9.16 -3.04
CA ARG A 46 -1.83 8.70 -3.69
C ARG A 46 -1.66 7.18 -3.67
N SER A 47 -2.46 6.50 -2.84
CA SER A 47 -2.47 5.04 -2.70
C SER A 47 -3.92 4.53 -2.71
N TYR A 48 -4.12 3.37 -3.33
CA TYR A 48 -5.40 2.66 -3.30
C TYR A 48 -5.45 1.80 -2.04
N VAL A 49 -6.38 2.10 -1.14
CA VAL A 49 -6.75 1.22 -0.04
C VAL A 49 -8.18 0.73 -0.32
N PRO A 50 -8.41 -0.59 -0.53
CA PRO A 50 -9.75 -1.10 -0.82
C PRO A 50 -10.70 -0.82 0.35
N GLN A 51 -11.54 0.19 0.21
CA GLN A 51 -12.39 0.63 1.33
C GLN A 51 -13.57 -0.33 1.60
N GLN A 52 -14.02 -1.14 0.63
CA GLN A 52 -15.36 -1.77 0.69
C GLN A 52 -15.48 -3.26 0.30
N SER A 53 -14.44 -3.91 -0.24
CA SER A 53 -14.51 -5.33 -0.62
C SER A 53 -13.83 -6.18 0.46
N ALA A 54 -14.60 -6.91 1.26
CA ALA A 54 -14.07 -7.85 2.25
C ALA A 54 -13.14 -8.89 1.59
N THR A 55 -13.46 -9.29 0.35
CA THR A 55 -12.63 -10.20 -0.45
C THR A 55 -11.25 -9.62 -0.74
N ASP A 56 -11.14 -8.34 -1.11
CA ASP A 56 -9.84 -7.71 -1.39
C ASP A 56 -9.00 -7.58 -0.12
N LYS A 57 -9.64 -7.26 1.02
CA LYS A 57 -8.98 -7.22 2.32
C LYS A 57 -8.47 -8.61 2.74
N LEU A 58 -9.22 -9.68 2.45
CA LEU A 58 -8.78 -11.06 2.69
C LEU A 58 -7.61 -11.48 1.81
N GLN A 59 -7.58 -11.02 0.55
CA GLN A 59 -6.44 -11.25 -0.34
C GLN A 59 -5.17 -10.56 0.18
N ILE A 60 -5.28 -9.31 0.61
CA ILE A 60 -4.16 -8.57 1.24
C ILE A 60 -3.68 -9.30 2.49
N LEU A 61 -4.60 -9.66 3.39
CA LEU A 61 -4.27 -10.40 4.61
C LEU A 61 -3.50 -11.69 4.28
N GLY A 62 -4.00 -12.49 3.34
CA GLY A 62 -3.38 -13.75 2.95
C GLY A 62 -1.98 -13.57 2.34
N ALA A 63 -1.86 -12.65 1.37
CA ALA A 63 -0.61 -12.42 0.65
C ALA A 63 0.46 -11.80 1.56
N ASP A 64 0.13 -10.71 2.26
CA ASP A 64 1.10 -9.95 3.05
C ASP A 64 1.55 -10.73 4.28
N THR A 65 0.63 -11.45 4.94
CA THR A 65 0.98 -12.33 6.07
C THR A 65 1.91 -13.45 5.60
N ALA A 66 1.60 -14.09 4.46
CA ALA A 66 2.45 -15.15 3.92
C ALA A 66 3.87 -14.64 3.60
N ASP A 67 4.00 -13.44 3.03
CA ASP A 67 5.29 -12.84 2.73
C ASP A 67 6.09 -12.50 4.00
N LEU A 68 5.44 -11.96 5.03
CA LEU A 68 6.08 -11.68 6.31
C LEU A 68 6.56 -12.97 6.99
N ILE A 69 5.68 -13.96 7.14
CA ILE A 69 6.00 -15.22 7.83
C ILE A 69 7.09 -16.00 7.07
N THR A 70 7.02 -16.04 5.74
CA THR A 70 8.06 -16.70 4.92
C THR A 70 9.40 -15.98 5.03
N THR A 71 9.40 -14.65 5.18
CA THR A 71 10.64 -13.89 5.40
C THR A 71 11.23 -14.16 6.77
N ILE A 72 10.41 -14.23 7.83
CA ILE A 72 10.85 -14.65 9.16
C ILE A 72 11.44 -16.06 9.10
N ALA A 73 10.70 -17.01 8.51
CA ALA A 73 11.13 -18.40 8.40
C ALA A 73 12.48 -18.55 7.66
N HIS A 74 12.67 -17.81 6.55
CA HIS A 74 13.95 -17.77 5.84
C HIS A 74 15.08 -17.23 6.70
N ASN A 75 14.82 -16.23 7.54
CA ASN A 75 15.84 -15.61 8.40
C ASN A 75 16.16 -16.43 9.66
N LEU A 76 15.32 -17.39 10.04
CA LEU A 76 15.61 -18.32 11.14
C LEU A 76 16.59 -19.44 10.75
N ASP A 77 16.78 -19.66 9.44
CA ASP A 77 17.77 -20.60 8.92
C ASP A 77 19.18 -19.99 9.04
N ALA A 78 20.03 -20.59 9.88
CA ALA A 78 21.38 -20.11 10.17
C ALA A 78 22.34 -20.18 8.96
N GLU A 79 22.02 -21.00 7.95
CA GLU A 79 22.86 -21.14 6.75
C GLU A 79 22.43 -20.18 5.62
N ALA A 80 21.26 -19.56 5.73
CA ALA A 80 20.73 -18.67 4.72
C ALA A 80 21.37 -17.27 4.80
N ILE A 81 21.60 -16.65 3.64
CA ILE A 81 21.86 -15.19 3.60
C ILE A 81 20.57 -14.50 4.05
N PRO A 82 20.59 -13.69 5.12
CA PRO A 82 19.37 -13.09 5.66
C PRO A 82 18.71 -12.14 4.65
N ARG A 83 17.39 -12.26 4.52
CA ARG A 83 16.55 -11.26 3.85
C ARG A 83 16.46 -10.01 4.72
N TYR A 84 16.31 -8.86 4.06
CA TYR A 84 16.11 -7.61 4.77
C TYR A 84 14.82 -7.67 5.61
N GLN A 85 14.97 -7.48 6.92
CA GLN A 85 13.87 -7.46 7.88
C GLN A 85 14.26 -6.51 9.01
N ARG A 86 13.61 -5.35 9.07
CA ARG A 86 13.88 -4.30 10.06
C ARG A 86 12.56 -3.69 10.52
N LYS A 87 12.55 -3.22 11.77
CA LYS A 87 11.43 -2.54 12.42
C LYS A 87 11.98 -1.39 13.24
N VAL A 88 11.27 -0.27 13.27
CA VAL A 88 11.43 0.78 14.27
C VAL A 88 10.23 0.71 15.21
N MET A 89 10.47 0.68 16.52
CA MET A 89 9.42 0.69 17.52
C MET A 89 9.92 1.30 18.82
N TYR A 90 9.05 2.08 19.46
CA TYR A 90 9.22 2.62 20.80
C TYR A 90 7.90 2.41 21.53
N ASP A 91 7.96 1.99 22.78
CA ASP A 91 6.80 1.63 23.62
C ASP A 91 6.35 2.76 24.55
N ASN A 92 7.04 3.90 24.53
CA ASN A 92 6.78 5.04 25.40
C ASN A 92 6.93 6.37 24.63
N VAL A 93 6.12 6.53 23.58
CA VAL A 93 6.02 7.77 22.79
C VAL A 93 4.83 8.58 23.31
N PRO A 94 4.97 9.90 23.54
CA PRO A 94 3.84 10.75 23.91
C PRO A 94 2.74 10.70 22.85
N VAL A 95 1.47 10.68 23.28
CA VAL A 95 0.30 10.62 22.38
C VAL A 95 0.33 11.76 21.35
N GLU A 96 0.81 12.93 21.76
CA GLU A 96 0.94 14.11 20.91
C GLU A 96 1.92 13.89 19.74
N ALA A 97 2.91 13.02 19.91
CA ALA A 97 3.87 12.68 18.86
C ALA A 97 3.39 11.55 17.94
N VAL A 98 2.35 10.80 18.32
CA VAL A 98 1.81 9.69 17.52
C VAL A 98 1.26 10.19 16.19
N GLU A 99 0.45 11.26 16.21
CA GLU A 99 -0.10 11.84 14.99
C GLU A 99 0.98 12.42 14.07
N GLU A 100 2.00 13.05 14.65
CA GLU A 100 3.15 13.57 13.90
C GLU A 100 3.91 12.43 13.23
N PHE A 101 4.18 11.36 13.98
CA PHE A 101 4.88 10.18 13.48
C PHE A 101 4.06 9.43 12.43
N GLN A 102 2.74 9.34 12.57
CA GLN A 102 1.85 8.72 11.58
C GLN A 102 1.96 9.44 10.23
N ARG A 103 1.91 10.78 10.23
CA ARG A 103 2.09 11.58 8.99
C ARG A 103 3.49 11.42 8.41
N LEU A 104 4.53 11.55 9.24
CA LEU A 104 5.93 11.42 8.82
C LEU A 104 6.20 10.05 8.19
N SER A 105 5.80 8.98 8.88
CA SER A 105 6.04 7.60 8.43
C SER A 105 5.24 7.28 7.17
N ALA A 106 3.99 7.75 7.05
CA ALA A 106 3.20 7.59 5.84
C ALA A 106 3.83 8.28 4.63
N ASP A 107 4.29 9.53 4.77
CA ASP A 107 4.92 10.27 3.68
C ASP A 107 6.23 9.61 3.23
N GLN A 108 7.07 9.16 4.18
CA GLN A 108 8.32 8.47 3.86
C GLN A 108 8.09 7.08 3.26
N ALA A 109 7.13 6.31 3.78
CA ALA A 109 6.78 5.01 3.26
C ALA A 109 6.24 5.11 1.83
N GLN A 110 5.34 6.07 1.57
CA GLN A 110 4.81 6.32 0.23
C GLN A 110 5.92 6.67 -0.75
N ALA A 111 6.82 7.59 -0.39
CA ALA A 111 7.94 7.99 -1.25
C ALA A 111 8.88 6.81 -1.57
N LEU A 112 9.15 5.95 -0.58
CA LEU A 112 9.93 4.73 -0.78
C LEU A 112 9.25 3.77 -1.75
N LEU A 113 7.96 3.48 -1.53
CA LEU A 113 7.21 2.53 -2.35
C LEU A 113 7.06 3.03 -3.79
N GLU A 114 6.79 4.32 -4.01
CA GLU A 114 6.75 4.94 -5.34
C GLU A 114 8.10 4.84 -6.06
N HIS A 115 9.21 5.06 -5.34
CA HIS A 115 10.55 4.92 -5.89
C HIS A 115 10.84 3.48 -6.32
N LEU A 116 10.54 2.50 -5.47
CA LEU A 116 10.77 1.09 -5.74
C LEU A 116 9.86 0.55 -6.85
N ASP A 117 8.59 0.96 -6.87
CA ASP A 117 7.64 0.64 -7.94
C ASP A 117 8.11 1.20 -9.29
N GLY A 118 8.53 2.47 -9.33
CA GLY A 118 9.11 3.07 -10.52
C GLY A 118 10.36 2.33 -11.02
N TRP A 119 11.19 1.81 -10.11
CA TRP A 119 12.37 1.03 -10.47
C TRP A 119 12.03 -0.38 -10.98
N LEU A 120 11.07 -1.06 -10.33
CA LEU A 120 10.63 -2.41 -10.65
C LEU A 120 9.81 -2.45 -11.95
N SER A 121 8.88 -1.52 -12.15
CA SER A 121 8.04 -1.45 -13.35
C SER A 121 8.85 -1.29 -14.65
N GLN A 122 10.01 -0.64 -14.60
CA GLN A 122 10.94 -0.55 -15.73
C GLN A 122 11.59 -1.90 -16.10
N ARG A 123 11.61 -2.85 -15.17
CA ARG A 123 12.28 -4.16 -15.26
C ARG A 123 11.32 -5.34 -15.22
N ASP A 124 10.07 -5.10 -14.88
CA ASP A 124 9.02 -6.11 -14.94
C ASP A 124 8.74 -6.44 -16.41
N ARG A 125 8.80 -7.73 -16.76
CA ARG A 125 8.61 -8.17 -18.15
C ARG A 125 7.15 -8.23 -18.58
N ASP A 126 6.21 -8.23 -17.63
CA ASP A 126 4.79 -8.18 -17.92
C ASP A 126 4.39 -6.73 -18.28
N VAL A 127 5.03 -5.72 -17.64
CA VAL A 127 4.89 -4.29 -17.97
C VAL A 127 5.77 -3.86 -19.15
N ASN A 128 7.00 -4.36 -19.24
CA ASN A 128 7.98 -4.00 -20.27
C ASN A 128 8.56 -5.26 -20.95
N PRO A 129 7.90 -5.77 -22.01
CA PRO A 129 8.29 -7.01 -22.69
C PRO A 129 9.67 -6.97 -23.37
N ALA A 130 10.26 -5.78 -23.56
CA ALA A 130 11.59 -5.62 -24.15
C ALA A 130 12.72 -5.99 -23.17
N VAL A 131 12.43 -6.06 -21.87
CA VAL A 131 13.43 -6.38 -20.83
C VAL A 131 13.93 -7.82 -21.01
N ARG A 132 15.26 -7.97 -21.07
CA ARG A 132 15.95 -9.27 -21.22
C ARG A 132 16.48 -9.77 -19.87
N GLY A 133 16.58 -11.09 -19.72
CA GLY A 133 17.10 -11.74 -18.50
C GLY A 133 16.73 -13.21 -18.42
N THR A 134 17.33 -13.94 -17.48
CA THR A 134 17.06 -15.35 -17.21
C THR A 134 16.24 -15.54 -15.94
N GLY A 135 15.48 -16.65 -15.87
CA GLY A 135 14.67 -16.99 -14.71
C GLY A 135 13.46 -16.06 -14.48
N ARG A 136 12.78 -16.25 -13.34
CA ARG A 136 11.69 -15.41 -12.84
C ARG A 136 11.77 -15.37 -11.33
N LYS A 137 11.62 -14.19 -10.73
CA LYS A 137 11.55 -14.00 -9.28
C LYS A 137 10.41 -13.04 -8.97
N ARG A 138 9.63 -13.37 -7.95
CA ARG A 138 8.72 -12.42 -7.30
C ARG A 138 9.53 -11.72 -6.21
N VAL A 139 9.61 -10.40 -6.27
CA VAL A 139 10.29 -9.55 -5.28
C VAL A 139 9.35 -8.41 -4.88
N GLY A 140 9.45 -7.97 -3.64
CA GLY A 140 8.62 -6.89 -3.12
C GLY A 140 9.15 -6.40 -1.78
N VAL A 141 8.74 -5.19 -1.43
CA VAL A 141 8.95 -4.59 -0.10
C VAL A 141 7.59 -4.13 0.40
N GLY A 142 7.15 -4.71 1.51
CA GLY A 142 5.94 -4.29 2.22
C GLY A 142 6.29 -3.36 3.37
N VAL A 143 5.49 -2.31 3.57
CA VAL A 143 5.60 -1.38 4.70
C VAL A 143 4.23 -1.28 5.36
N TYR A 144 4.18 -1.40 6.68
CA TYR A 144 2.96 -1.28 7.46
C TYR A 144 3.21 -0.40 8.69
N TYR A 145 2.22 0.40 9.02
CA TYR A 145 2.13 1.14 10.28
C TYR A 145 1.29 0.33 11.26
N PHE A 146 1.66 0.34 12.54
CA PHE A 146 0.90 -0.28 13.62
C PHE A 146 1.00 0.61 14.86
N GLU A 147 -0.06 0.60 15.66
CA GLU A 147 -0.17 1.22 16.97
C GLU A 147 -1.08 0.31 17.81
N ASP A 148 -0.80 0.23 19.11
CA ASP A 148 -1.63 -0.50 20.07
C ASP A 148 -2.20 0.53 21.06
N GLU A 149 -3.44 0.34 21.49
CA GLU A 149 -3.97 1.10 22.63
C GLU A 149 -3.23 0.69 23.91
N ASP A 150 -3.06 1.63 24.84
CA ASP A 150 -2.43 1.35 26.13
C ASP A 150 -3.24 0.24 26.83
N PRO A 151 -2.64 -0.93 27.14
CA PRO A 151 -3.36 -2.04 27.76
C PRO A 151 -3.95 -1.70 29.14
N THR A 152 -3.56 -0.59 29.76
CA THR A 152 -4.11 -0.12 31.04
C THR A 152 -5.39 0.72 30.91
N SER A 153 -5.74 1.17 29.71
CA SER A 153 -6.93 2.00 29.46
C SER A 153 -8.26 1.25 29.68
N HIS A 154 -8.27 -0.09 29.59
CA HIS A 154 -9.45 -0.92 29.86
C HIS A 154 -9.74 -1.19 31.34
N GLN A 155 -8.90 -0.73 32.28
CA GLN A 155 -9.05 -1.02 33.72
C GLN A 155 -9.79 0.05 34.54
N GLN A 156 -10.22 1.18 33.95
CA GLN A 156 -10.84 2.29 34.71
C GLN A 156 -12.36 2.39 34.65
N SER A 157 -13.07 1.51 33.93
CA SER A 157 -14.54 1.52 33.88
C SER A 157 -15.14 0.37 34.68
N ASN A 158 -15.01 0.40 36.01
CA ASN A 158 -16.02 -0.22 36.87
C ASN A 158 -16.22 0.54 38.19
N PRO A 159 -17.09 1.56 38.25
CA PRO A 159 -17.67 2.04 39.49
C PRO A 159 -19.12 1.56 39.60
N GLN A 160 -19.31 0.30 39.98
CA GLN A 160 -20.58 -0.18 40.54
C GLN A 160 -20.30 -1.19 41.66
N ASP A 161 -20.06 -0.64 42.85
CA ASP A 161 -20.55 -1.21 44.11
C ASP A 161 -20.86 0.01 45.00
N ALA A 162 -22.11 0.47 44.91
CA ALA A 162 -22.75 1.41 45.81
C ALA A 162 -23.93 0.69 46.48
#